data_AF-A0A533W3G2-F1
#
_entry.id   AF-A0A533W3G2-F1
#
_cell.length_a   1.000
_cell.length_b   1.000
_cell.length_c   1.000
_cell.angle_alpha   90.00
_cell.angle_beta   90.00
_cell.angle_gamma   90.00
#
_symmetry.space_group_name_H-M   'P 1'
#
loop_
_entity.id
_entity.type
_entity.pdbx_description
1 polymer ?
#
loop_
_entity_poly.entity_id
_entity_poly.type
_entity_poly.pdbx_seq_one_letter_code
_entity_poly.pdbx_strand_id
1 'polypeptide(L)'
;MLLDEANATCYQSALSYYQSLYQHTKAKPGLALVVLNPGNPTGECYATISDVIVTFENDYANYESNYAGANWTSMYPSTRFFHIVLNVPSDRMHDVISQAISRGAGWVYVTDLGEQTKNPYGTLPSYFNSEAQDVLLRNPTLPSSGVNYGPGVLLLGVVAAAVLASGAIFLQERREGGGPRGKGRDASTISRR
;
A
#
# COMPACT_ATOMS: atom_id res chain seq x y z
N MET A 1 1.81 -9.63 4.76
CA MET A 1 3.05 -8.88 4.44
C MET A 1 2.69 -7.74 3.50
N LEU A 2 3.12 -6.52 3.81
CA LEU A 2 3.09 -5.41 2.87
C LEU A 2 4.51 -5.22 2.32
N LEU A 3 4.63 -5.19 1.01
CA LEU A 3 5.83 -4.84 0.28
C LEU A 3 5.70 -3.39 -0.17
N ASP A 4 6.16 -2.49 0.68
CA ASP A 4 6.05 -1.04 0.46
C ASP A 4 7.21 -0.48 -0.37
N GLU A 5 7.00 0.71 -0.93
CA GLU A 5 7.94 1.37 -1.86
C GLU A 5 8.40 0.44 -3.00
N ALA A 6 7.48 -0.39 -3.50
CA ALA A 6 7.79 -1.34 -4.55
C ALA A 6 8.12 -0.63 -5.87
N ASN A 7 8.97 -1.24 -6.70
CA ASN A 7 9.27 -0.68 -8.01
C ASN A 7 8.00 -0.70 -8.88
N ALA A 8 7.55 0.46 -9.36
CA ALA A 8 6.36 0.54 -10.22
C ALA A 8 6.59 -0.04 -11.63
N THR A 9 7.83 -0.13 -12.08
CA THR A 9 8.21 -0.63 -13.40
C THR A 9 8.54 -2.13 -13.37
N CYS A 10 8.12 -2.85 -14.41
CA CYS A 10 8.32 -4.29 -14.58
C CYS A 10 9.77 -4.68 -14.95
N TYR A 11 10.77 -4.30 -14.15
CA TYR A 11 12.13 -4.79 -14.36
C TYR A 11 12.25 -6.25 -13.91
N GLN A 12 12.95 -7.07 -14.72
CA GLN A 12 13.16 -8.48 -14.39
C GLN A 12 13.83 -8.69 -13.03
N SER A 13 14.75 -7.81 -12.65
CA SER A 13 15.43 -7.85 -11.34
C SER A 13 14.47 -7.57 -10.18
N ALA A 14 13.52 -6.65 -10.35
CA ALA A 14 12.50 -6.34 -9.35
C ALA A 14 11.50 -7.51 -9.23
N LEU A 15 11.06 -8.07 -10.37
CA LEU A 15 10.19 -9.26 -10.40
C LEU A 15 10.80 -10.44 -9.64
N SER A 16 12.05 -10.80 -9.92
CA SER A 16 12.71 -11.92 -9.24
C SER A 16 12.84 -11.69 -7.73
N TYR A 17 13.07 -10.45 -7.30
CA TYR A 17 13.15 -10.09 -5.89
C TYR A 17 11.80 -10.26 -5.19
N TYR A 18 10.74 -9.63 -5.69
CA TYR A 18 9.41 -9.72 -5.07
C TYR A 18 8.82 -11.13 -5.18
N GLN A 19 9.13 -11.88 -6.24
CA GLN A 19 8.73 -13.29 -6.35
C GLN A 19 9.31 -14.12 -5.21
N SER A 20 10.57 -13.89 -4.84
CA SER A 20 11.22 -14.60 -3.74
C SER A 20 10.57 -14.28 -2.40
N LEU A 21 10.24 -13.01 -2.15
CA LEU A 21 9.53 -12.58 -0.93
C LEU A 21 8.10 -13.13 -0.86
N TYR A 22 7.40 -13.13 -2.00
CA TYR A 22 6.08 -13.73 -2.13
C TYR A 22 6.14 -15.21 -1.76
N GLN A 23 7.00 -16.00 -2.41
CA GLN A 23 7.15 -17.44 -2.11
C GLN A 23 7.53 -17.71 -0.66
N HIS A 24 8.50 -16.95 -0.11
CA HIS A 24 8.89 -17.06 1.29
C HIS A 24 7.71 -16.82 2.25
N THR A 25 6.85 -15.86 1.92
CA THR A 25 5.66 -15.55 2.72
C THR A 25 4.59 -16.61 2.59
N LYS A 26 4.32 -17.10 1.37
CA LYS A 26 3.33 -18.17 1.13
C LYS A 26 3.73 -19.52 1.71
N ALA A 27 5.03 -19.76 1.93
CA ALA A 27 5.53 -20.98 2.58
C ALA A 27 5.23 -21.04 4.10
N LYS A 28 4.82 -19.93 4.72
CA LYS A 28 4.48 -19.89 6.15
C LYS A 28 3.05 -20.42 6.37
N PRO A 29 2.80 -21.18 7.46
CA PRO A 29 1.46 -21.70 7.75
C PRO A 29 0.47 -20.55 8.03
N GLY A 30 -0.78 -20.72 7.57
CA GLY A 30 -1.86 -19.74 7.71
C GLY A 30 -2.15 -18.94 6.44
N LEU A 31 -3.13 -18.04 6.51
CA LEU A 31 -3.48 -17.14 5.41
C LEU A 31 -2.47 -15.98 5.32
N ALA A 32 -1.36 -16.22 4.62
CA ALA A 32 -0.33 -15.21 4.42
C ALA A 32 -0.68 -14.31 3.22
N LEU A 33 -1.46 -13.24 3.47
CA LEU A 33 -1.77 -12.21 2.46
C LEU A 33 -0.49 -11.41 2.11
N VAL A 34 -0.23 -11.22 0.82
CA VAL A 34 0.85 -10.35 0.31
C VAL A 34 0.27 -9.17 -0.44
N VAL A 35 0.45 -7.97 0.10
CA VAL A 35 0.08 -6.71 -0.55
C VAL A 35 1.34 -6.09 -1.14
N LEU A 36 1.31 -5.68 -2.40
CA LEU A 36 2.37 -4.91 -3.04
C LEU A 36 1.93 -3.46 -3.16
N ASN A 37 2.72 -2.53 -2.63
CA ASN A 37 2.49 -1.10 -2.79
C ASN A 37 3.63 -0.43 -3.57
N PRO A 38 3.43 -0.14 -4.86
CA PRO A 38 4.40 0.63 -5.65
C PRO A 38 4.30 2.16 -5.46
N GLY A 39 3.25 2.66 -4.81
CA GLY A 39 2.96 4.10 -4.64
C GLY A 39 2.62 4.85 -5.93
N ASN A 40 2.61 4.17 -7.09
CA ASN A 40 2.36 4.74 -8.41
C ASN A 40 1.73 3.70 -9.34
N PRO A 41 1.11 4.11 -10.47
CA PRO A 41 0.63 3.18 -11.48
C PRO A 41 1.69 2.16 -11.90
N THR A 42 1.30 0.89 -11.97
CA THR A 42 2.21 -0.23 -12.19
C THR A 42 1.75 -1.17 -13.31
N GLY A 43 2.63 -2.09 -13.71
CA GLY A 43 2.35 -3.07 -14.77
C GLY A 43 1.80 -4.40 -14.26
N GLU A 44 1.12 -5.12 -15.15
CA GLU A 44 0.49 -6.43 -14.90
C GLU A 44 1.47 -7.50 -14.40
N CYS A 45 2.77 -7.36 -14.69
CA CYS A 45 3.81 -8.31 -14.29
C CYS A 45 3.80 -8.61 -12.77
N TYR A 46 3.35 -7.66 -11.95
CA TYR A 46 3.28 -7.82 -10.50
C TYR A 46 2.03 -8.56 -10.02
N ALA A 47 1.03 -8.73 -10.89
CA ALA A 47 -0.21 -9.43 -10.60
C ALA A 47 0.02 -10.91 -10.31
N THR A 48 1.12 -11.53 -10.72
CA THR A 48 1.41 -12.94 -10.41
C THR A 48 2.17 -13.14 -9.10
N ILE A 49 2.73 -12.07 -8.53
CA ILE A 49 3.65 -12.12 -7.37
C ILE A 49 3.15 -11.31 -6.17
N SER A 50 1.84 -11.12 -6.11
CA SER A 50 1.12 -10.47 -5.02
C SER A 50 -0.27 -11.10 -4.88
N ASP A 51 -0.91 -10.96 -3.71
CA ASP A 51 -2.33 -11.28 -3.55
C ASP A 51 -3.20 -10.05 -3.87
N VAL A 52 -2.71 -8.85 -3.50
CA VAL A 52 -3.34 -7.55 -3.69
C VAL A 52 -2.28 -6.52 -4.13
N ILE A 53 -2.63 -5.60 -5.02
CA ILE A 53 -1.77 -4.50 -5.47
C ILE A 53 -2.45 -3.18 -5.19
N VAL A 54 -1.70 -2.23 -4.61
CA VAL A 54 -2.13 -0.83 -4.55
C VAL A 54 -2.02 -0.22 -5.96
N THR A 55 -3.17 -0.02 -6.60
CA THR A 55 -3.25 0.53 -7.97
C THR A 55 -3.56 2.02 -8.01
N PHE A 56 -3.89 2.60 -6.86
CA PHE A 56 -4.02 4.03 -6.68
C PHE A 56 -3.59 4.40 -5.26
N GLU A 57 -2.71 5.40 -5.14
CA GLU A 57 -2.33 6.03 -3.88
C GLU A 57 -2.07 7.51 -4.16
N ASN A 58 -3.06 8.36 -3.90
CA ASN A 58 -2.93 9.81 -4.05
C ASN A 58 -4.08 10.56 -3.34
N ASP A 59 -4.08 11.88 -3.44
CA ASP A 59 -5.14 12.73 -2.89
C ASP A 59 -6.46 12.61 -3.66
N TYR A 60 -7.51 13.06 -2.98
CA TYR A 60 -8.87 13.08 -3.47
C TYR A 60 -9.05 13.90 -4.76
N ALA A 61 -8.36 15.03 -4.88
CA ALA A 61 -8.45 15.87 -6.07
C ALA A 61 -7.91 15.15 -7.32
N ASN A 62 -6.80 14.42 -7.17
CA ASN A 62 -6.24 13.56 -8.20
C ASN A 62 -7.15 12.37 -8.50
N TYR A 63 -7.75 11.77 -7.46
CA TYR A 63 -8.70 10.68 -7.63
C TYR A 63 -9.91 11.09 -8.47
N GLU A 64 -10.44 12.30 -8.26
CA GLU A 64 -11.59 12.80 -9.03
C GLU A 64 -11.21 13.15 -10.47
N SER A 65 -10.09 13.85 -10.66
CA SER A 65 -9.80 14.53 -11.93
C SER A 65 -8.85 13.77 -12.86
N ASN A 66 -7.98 12.92 -12.30
CA ASN A 66 -6.83 12.34 -13.02
C ASN A 66 -6.76 10.81 -12.91
N TYR A 67 -7.75 10.16 -12.28
CA TYR A 67 -7.76 8.70 -12.20
C TYR A 67 -7.78 8.08 -13.60
N ALA A 68 -6.74 7.30 -13.90
CA ALA A 68 -6.63 6.50 -15.10
C ALA A 68 -6.28 5.06 -14.70
N GLY A 69 -7.30 4.20 -14.68
CA GLY A 69 -7.10 2.77 -14.41
C GLY A 69 -6.25 2.13 -15.50
N ALA A 70 -5.36 1.20 -15.12
CA ALA A 70 -4.56 0.47 -16.10
C ALA A 70 -5.41 -0.61 -16.77
N ASN A 71 -5.40 -0.70 -18.11
CA ASN A 71 -6.28 -1.60 -18.87
C ASN A 71 -6.25 -3.05 -18.39
N TRP A 72 -5.08 -3.53 -17.95
CA TRP A 72 -4.90 -4.90 -17.50
C TRP A 72 -5.69 -5.25 -16.23
N THR A 73 -6.06 -4.27 -15.41
CA THR A 73 -6.79 -4.55 -14.16
C THR A 73 -8.17 -5.13 -14.42
N SER A 74 -8.79 -4.80 -15.56
CA SER A 74 -10.08 -5.36 -15.98
C SER A 74 -10.08 -6.88 -16.19
N MET A 75 -8.90 -7.50 -16.34
CA MET A 75 -8.75 -8.94 -16.54
C MET A 75 -8.75 -9.74 -15.23
N TYR A 76 -8.81 -9.07 -14.07
CA TYR A 76 -8.69 -9.68 -12.75
C TYR A 76 -9.88 -9.31 -11.85
N PRO A 77 -10.23 -10.14 -10.85
CA PRO A 77 -11.27 -9.79 -9.90
C PRO A 77 -10.86 -8.57 -9.07
N SER A 78 -11.85 -7.76 -8.67
CA SER A 78 -11.63 -6.53 -7.90
C SER A 78 -10.90 -6.76 -6.58
N THR A 79 -11.01 -7.95 -5.99
CA THR A 79 -10.28 -8.37 -4.78
C THR A 79 -8.76 -8.36 -4.93
N ARG A 80 -8.22 -8.11 -6.13
CA ARG A 80 -6.78 -7.95 -6.41
C ARG A 80 -6.29 -6.52 -6.27
N PHE A 81 -7.19 -5.54 -6.15
CA PHE A 81 -6.83 -4.12 -6.27
C PHE A 81 -7.22 -3.31 -5.05
N PHE A 82 -6.30 -2.44 -4.65
CA PHE A 82 -6.43 -1.56 -3.50
C PHE A 82 -6.25 -0.10 -3.92
N HIS A 83 -7.23 0.73 -3.56
CA HIS A 83 -7.13 2.18 -3.67
C HIS A 83 -6.93 2.82 -2.30
N ILE A 84 -5.95 3.69 -2.18
CA ILE A 84 -5.71 4.55 -1.02
C ILE A 84 -5.97 5.99 -1.45
N VAL A 85 -6.96 6.64 -0.84
CA VAL A 85 -7.37 8.01 -1.21
C VAL A 85 -7.23 8.92 0.00
N LEU A 86 -6.32 9.88 -0.13
CA LEU A 86 -5.97 10.85 0.92
C LEU A 86 -6.78 12.14 0.78
N ASN A 87 -6.81 12.99 1.80
CA ASN A 87 -7.47 14.31 1.76
C ASN A 87 -8.97 14.26 1.40
N VAL A 88 -9.68 13.20 1.80
CA VAL A 88 -11.11 13.06 1.51
C VAL A 88 -11.94 13.73 2.62
N PRO A 89 -12.73 14.77 2.30
CA PRO A 89 -13.66 15.37 3.25
C PRO A 89 -14.66 14.34 3.80
N SER A 90 -15.05 14.48 5.07
CA SER A 90 -15.91 13.50 5.75
C SER A 90 -17.25 13.23 5.06
N ASP A 91 -17.82 14.24 4.40
CA ASP A 91 -19.08 14.16 3.65
C ASP A 91 -18.92 13.46 2.29
N ARG A 92 -17.69 13.23 1.81
CA ARG A 92 -17.38 12.54 0.55
C ARG A 92 -16.87 11.11 0.75
N MET A 93 -16.63 10.67 1.98
CA MET A 93 -16.04 9.35 2.26
C MET A 93 -16.84 8.20 1.62
N HIS A 94 -18.17 8.18 1.80
CA HIS A 94 -19.04 7.15 1.24
C HIS A 94 -19.05 7.15 -0.30
N ASP A 95 -19.00 8.33 -0.92
CA ASP A 95 -18.91 8.47 -2.38
C ASP A 95 -17.60 7.88 -2.89
N VAL A 96 -16.47 8.18 -2.23
CA VAL A 96 -15.15 7.68 -2.61
C VAL A 96 -15.07 6.16 -2.50
N ILE A 97 -15.65 5.56 -1.45
CA ILE A 97 -15.76 4.09 -1.35
C ILE A 97 -16.56 3.53 -2.52
N SER A 98 -17.72 4.12 -2.83
CA SER A 98 -18.54 3.68 -3.96
C SER A 98 -17.81 3.82 -5.30
N GLN A 99 -17.07 4.91 -5.49
CA GLN A 99 -16.25 5.14 -6.66
C GLN A 99 -15.13 4.10 -6.79
N ALA A 100 -14.42 3.79 -5.70
CA ALA A 100 -13.37 2.77 -5.70
C ALA A 100 -13.88 1.41 -6.17
N ILE A 101 -15.05 1.00 -5.68
CA ILE A 101 -15.71 -0.23 -6.12
C ILE A 101 -16.06 -0.16 -7.61
N SER A 102 -16.65 0.94 -8.08
CA SER A 102 -16.99 1.12 -9.50
C SER A 102 -15.76 1.14 -10.42
N ARG A 103 -14.60 1.56 -9.88
CA ARG A 103 -13.30 1.58 -10.54
C ARG A 103 -12.55 0.24 -10.43
N GLY A 104 -13.19 -0.79 -9.90
CA GLY A 104 -12.67 -2.16 -9.85
C GLY A 104 -11.78 -2.46 -8.66
N ALA A 105 -11.72 -1.60 -7.63
CA ALA A 105 -11.00 -1.91 -6.40
C ALA A 105 -11.91 -2.60 -5.37
N GLY A 106 -11.49 -3.77 -4.92
CA GLY A 106 -12.13 -4.49 -3.82
C GLY A 106 -11.66 -4.00 -2.46
N TRP A 107 -10.45 -3.44 -2.38
CA TRP A 107 -9.91 -2.87 -1.15
C TRP A 107 -9.88 -1.35 -1.26
N VAL A 108 -10.26 -0.65 -0.21
CA VAL A 108 -10.22 0.81 -0.17
C VAL A 108 -9.84 1.32 1.22
N TYR A 109 -9.06 2.38 1.26
CA TYR A 109 -8.78 3.17 2.46
C TYR A 109 -8.94 4.63 2.11
N VAL A 110 -9.72 5.33 2.94
CA VAL A 110 -10.11 6.70 2.75
C VAL A 110 -9.77 7.47 4.01
N THR A 111 -9.05 8.58 3.87
CA THR A 111 -8.65 9.40 5.02
C THR A 111 -8.77 10.88 4.73
N ASP A 112 -9.15 11.66 5.75
CA ASP A 112 -9.15 13.13 5.74
C ASP A 112 -7.74 13.70 5.98
N LEU A 113 -6.76 12.83 6.20
CA LEU A 113 -5.36 13.15 6.40
C LEU A 113 -4.59 13.12 5.06
N GLY A 114 -3.46 13.82 5.00
CA GLY A 114 -2.60 13.90 3.81
C GLY A 114 -1.28 14.63 4.09
N GLU A 115 -0.65 15.17 3.05
CA GLU A 115 0.65 15.86 3.16
C GLU A 115 0.64 16.98 4.20
N GLN A 116 -0.47 17.70 4.34
CA GLN A 116 -0.64 18.76 5.34
C GLN A 116 -0.58 18.25 6.80
N THR A 117 -0.81 16.96 7.02
CA THR A 117 -0.71 16.30 8.34
C THR A 117 0.66 15.65 8.59
N LYS A 118 1.63 15.85 7.68
CA LYS A 118 2.99 15.24 7.62
C LYS A 118 3.03 13.72 7.49
N ASN A 119 2.04 13.02 8.02
CA ASN A 119 1.90 11.59 7.85
C ASN A 119 0.40 11.18 7.84
N PRO A 120 -0.21 10.91 6.67
CA PRO A 120 -1.62 10.48 6.59
C PRO A 120 -1.92 9.15 7.28
N TYR A 121 -0.86 8.46 7.69
CA TYR A 121 -0.84 7.16 8.31
C TYR A 121 -0.55 7.22 9.82
N GLY A 122 -0.24 8.42 10.35
CA GLY A 122 0.15 8.59 11.76
C GLY A 122 -1.00 8.46 12.76
N THR A 123 -2.24 8.62 12.30
CA THR A 123 -3.46 8.50 13.11
C THR A 123 -4.61 7.95 12.25
N LEU A 124 -5.67 7.48 12.91
CA LEU A 124 -6.89 7.06 12.20
C LEU A 124 -7.65 8.28 11.62
N PRO A 125 -8.39 8.10 10.50
CA PRO A 125 -9.30 9.12 9.98
C PRO A 125 -10.36 9.50 11.01
N SER A 126 -10.85 10.75 10.96
CA SER A 126 -11.91 11.20 11.88
C SER A 126 -13.21 10.38 11.79
N TYR A 127 -13.43 9.71 10.66
CA TYR A 127 -14.60 8.89 10.34
C TYR A 127 -14.31 7.39 10.23
N PHE A 128 -13.18 6.91 10.79
CA PHE A 128 -12.72 5.51 10.65
C PHE A 128 -13.80 4.44 10.90
N ASN A 129 -14.63 4.60 11.93
CA ASN A 129 -15.69 3.63 12.22
C ASN A 129 -16.77 3.57 11.11
N SER A 130 -17.10 4.71 10.51
CA SER A 130 -18.07 4.79 9.42
C SER A 130 -17.52 4.20 8.13
N GLU A 131 -16.26 4.53 7.81
CA GLU A 131 -15.51 3.92 6.70
C GLU A 131 -15.52 2.39 6.83
N ALA A 132 -15.15 1.88 8.01
CA ALA A 132 -15.09 0.45 8.25
C ALA A 132 -16.42 -0.27 8.07
N GLN A 133 -17.51 0.32 8.54
CA GLN A 133 -18.84 -0.23 8.35
C GLN A 133 -19.23 -0.23 6.87
N ASP A 134 -18.96 0.86 6.14
CA ASP A 134 -19.36 0.98 4.74
C ASP A 134 -18.60 0.02 3.83
N VAL A 135 -17.28 -0.15 4.04
CA VAL A 135 -16.48 -1.14 3.29
C VAL A 135 -17.00 -2.55 3.52
N LEU A 136 -17.31 -2.93 4.76
CA LEU A 136 -17.85 -4.26 5.08
C LEU A 136 -19.25 -4.49 4.46
N LEU A 137 -20.11 -3.47 4.47
CA LEU A 137 -21.44 -3.54 3.89
C LEU A 137 -21.39 -3.72 2.37
N ARG A 138 -20.48 -3.01 1.69
CA ARG A 138 -20.39 -2.99 0.23
C ARG A 138 -19.50 -4.09 -0.36
N ASN A 139 -18.60 -4.67 0.43
CA ASN A 139 -17.74 -5.75 -0.03
C ASN A 139 -17.74 -6.98 0.90
N PRO A 140 -18.85 -7.74 0.96
CA PRO A 140 -19.01 -8.87 1.87
C PRO A 140 -18.09 -10.06 1.54
N THR A 141 -17.43 -10.05 0.39
CA THR A 141 -16.51 -11.12 -0.06
C THR A 141 -15.10 -10.96 0.46
N LEU A 142 -14.76 -9.82 1.08
CA LEU A 142 -13.49 -9.67 1.76
C LEU A 142 -13.44 -10.59 2.98
N PRO A 143 -12.27 -11.16 3.35
CA PRO A 143 -12.14 -12.02 4.51
C PRO A 143 -12.66 -11.34 5.78
N SER A 144 -13.88 -11.70 6.19
CA SER A 144 -14.51 -11.23 7.42
C SER A 144 -14.15 -12.18 8.55
N SER A 145 -12.92 -12.11 9.04
CA SER A 145 -12.57 -12.83 10.28
C SER A 145 -13.26 -12.15 11.47
N GLY A 146 -14.50 -12.58 11.74
CA GLY A 146 -15.16 -12.59 13.05
C GLY A 146 -15.46 -11.24 13.70
N VAL A 147 -16.73 -10.96 13.89
CA VAL A 147 -17.26 -9.84 14.69
C VAL A 147 -16.74 -9.93 16.13
N ASN A 148 -15.67 -9.18 16.45
CA ASN A 148 -15.33 -8.76 17.80
C ASN A 148 -14.51 -7.47 17.73
N TYR A 149 -15.21 -6.35 17.86
CA TYR A 149 -14.67 -5.00 17.93
C TYR A 149 -13.93 -4.79 19.27
N GLY A 150 -12.76 -5.41 19.42
CA GLY A 150 -11.84 -5.17 20.52
C GLY A 150 -10.70 -4.25 20.06
N PRO A 151 -10.28 -3.25 20.87
CA PRO A 151 -9.14 -2.40 20.53
C PRO A 151 -7.88 -3.26 20.47
N GLY A 152 -7.42 -3.61 19.26
CA GLY A 152 -6.17 -4.35 19.05
C GLY A 152 -6.16 -5.43 17.97
N VAL A 153 -7.29 -5.77 17.34
CA VAL A 153 -7.31 -6.74 16.22
C VAL A 153 -7.90 -6.08 14.99
N LEU A 154 -7.03 -5.54 14.16
CA LEU A 154 -7.40 -4.79 12.98
C LEU A 154 -7.63 -5.73 11.78
N LEU A 155 -8.81 -5.61 11.19
CA LEU A 155 -9.35 -6.48 10.16
C LEU A 155 -8.59 -6.38 8.83
N LEU A 156 -8.17 -7.53 8.31
CA LEU A 156 -7.67 -7.77 6.96
C LEU A 156 -8.77 -7.63 5.87
N GLY A 157 -9.68 -6.67 6.00
CA GLY A 157 -10.72 -6.36 5.00
C GLY A 157 -11.08 -4.87 4.94
N VAL A 158 -10.69 -4.10 5.96
CA VAL A 158 -10.85 -2.63 6.02
C VAL A 158 -9.54 -1.97 6.43
N VAL A 159 -8.65 -2.72 7.08
CA VAL A 159 -7.55 -2.13 7.84
C VAL A 159 -6.19 -2.68 7.45
N ALA A 160 -6.00 -3.00 6.17
CA ALA A 160 -4.64 -3.10 5.67
C ALA A 160 -3.98 -1.72 5.74
N ALA A 161 -4.57 -0.65 5.18
CA ALA A 161 -3.88 0.64 5.19
C ALA A 161 -3.71 1.26 6.58
N ALA A 162 -4.73 1.29 7.46
CA ALA A 162 -4.57 1.92 8.78
C ALA A 162 -3.71 1.09 9.78
N VAL A 163 -3.58 -0.23 9.61
CA VAL A 163 -2.61 -1.05 10.38
C VAL A 163 -1.20 -0.89 9.87
N LEU A 164 -1.05 -0.88 8.54
CA LEU A 164 0.25 -0.75 7.88
C LEU A 164 0.82 0.66 8.08
N ALA A 165 -0.07 1.61 8.35
CA ALA A 165 0.18 2.98 8.73
C ALA A 165 0.56 3.19 10.21
N SER A 166 -0.10 2.48 11.13
CA SER A 166 -0.01 2.75 12.58
C SER A 166 0.62 1.65 13.45
N GLY A 167 1.22 0.59 12.88
CA GLY A 167 1.92 -0.46 13.63
C GLY A 167 3.44 -0.38 13.44
N ALA A 168 4.25 -0.31 14.50
CA ALA A 168 4.73 -1.51 15.18
C ALA A 168 4.76 -2.74 14.23
N ILE A 169 5.99 -3.18 13.90
CA ILE A 169 6.36 -4.29 13.00
C ILE A 169 6.52 -3.88 11.52
N PHE A 170 7.35 -2.86 11.29
CA PHE A 170 8.12 -2.76 10.05
C PHE A 170 9.39 -3.62 10.19
N LEU A 171 9.44 -4.78 9.54
CA LEU A 171 10.72 -5.28 9.02
C LEU A 171 10.98 -4.52 7.72
N GLN A 172 11.47 -3.30 7.86
CA GLN A 172 11.98 -2.53 6.74
C GLN A 172 13.36 -3.08 6.38
N GLU A 173 13.44 -3.97 5.39
CA GLU A 173 14.73 -4.36 4.84
C GLU A 173 15.20 -3.26 3.89
N ARG A 174 15.76 -2.17 4.45
CA ARG A 174 16.50 -1.19 3.68
C ARG A 174 17.75 -1.86 3.12
N ARG A 175 17.88 -1.93 1.80
CA ARG A 175 19.13 -2.35 1.16
C ARG A 175 20.23 -1.29 1.37
N GLU A 176 21.23 -1.61 2.18
CA GLU A 176 22.59 -1.13 1.92
C GLU A 176 23.13 -1.85 0.68
N GLY A 177 22.84 -1.28 -0.49
CA GLY A 177 23.34 -1.73 -1.78
C GLY A 177 24.21 -0.65 -2.42
N GLY A 178 25.28 -0.23 -1.75
CA GLY A 178 26.25 0.74 -2.27
C GLY A 178 27.65 0.14 -2.28
N GLY A 179 28.13 -0.27 -3.45
CA GLY A 179 29.52 -0.72 -3.65
C GLY A 179 30.56 0.32 -3.21
N PRO A 180 31.81 -0.10 -2.99
CA PRO A 180 32.80 0.70 -2.28
C PRO A 180 33.21 1.93 -3.10
N ARG A 181 32.84 3.12 -2.62
CA ARG A 181 33.51 4.37 -3.02
C ARG A 181 34.86 4.43 -2.31
N GLY A 182 35.93 4.45 -3.10
CA GLY A 182 37.31 4.52 -2.62
C GLY A 182 37.53 5.66 -1.63
N LYS A 183 38.09 5.30 -0.46
CA LYS A 183 38.64 6.26 0.49
C LYS A 183 39.95 6.82 -0.08
N GLY A 184 39.89 8.02 -0.63
CA GLY A 184 41.04 8.93 -0.67
C GLY A 184 41.12 9.67 0.67
N ARG A 185 42.07 9.29 1.50
CA ARG A 185 42.64 10.02 2.65
C ARG A 185 44.12 9.70 2.59
N ASP A 186 45.05 10.64 2.57
CA ASP A 186 45.44 11.63 3.59
C ASP A 186 46.68 12.35 3.01
N ALA A 187 47.24 13.46 3.48
CA ALA A 187 46.95 14.43 4.52
C ALA A 187 47.92 15.64 4.33
N SER A 188 47.53 16.79 4.90
CA SER A 188 48.37 17.76 5.63
C SER A 188 49.75 18.22 5.09
N THR A 189 49.82 19.55 4.82
CA THR A 189 50.71 20.50 5.55
C THR A 189 52.21 20.62 5.19
N ILE A 190 52.57 21.82 4.69
CA ILE A 190 53.80 22.64 4.88
C ILE A 190 55.12 22.28 4.14
N SER A 191 55.46 23.19 3.21
CA SER A 191 56.75 23.87 2.93
C SER A 191 58.09 23.24 3.38
N ARG A 192 59.00 23.05 2.41
CA ARG A 192 60.34 23.68 2.33
C ARG A 192 61.11 23.23 1.08
N ARG A 193 61.39 24.17 0.18
CA ARG A 193 62.68 24.53 -0.46
C ARG A 193 62.44 25.13 -1.84
#